data_AF-Q2SAV8-F1
#
_entry.id   AF-Q2SAV8-F1
#
_cell.length_a   1.000
_cell.length_b   1.000
_cell.length_c   1.000
_cell.angle_alpha   90.00
_cell.angle_beta   90.00
_cell.angle_gamma   90.00
#
_symmetry.space_group_name_H-M   'P 1'
#
loop_
_entity.id
_entity.type
_entity.pdbx_description
1 polymer ?
#
loop_
_entity_poly.entity_id
_entity_poly.type
_entity_poly.pdbx_seq_one_letter_code
_entity_poly.pdbx_strand_id
1 'polypeptide(L)'
;MILALLISLSILYALFQAYLNLQGFDVSNSTDMLWSFVFAALIALWVSKEPKRQLFKAPFEFHAFIFFLWPVTLPYYLIKTRGGIGIVQYLGFLGMKLLSFFLGLAVYLY
;
A
#
# COMPACT_ATOMS: atom_id res chain seq x y z
N MET A 1 -10.44 5.07 10.45
CA MET A 1 -11.22 5.39 9.23
C MET A 1 -10.38 5.26 7.95
N ILE A 2 -9.26 5.99 7.79
CA ILE A 2 -8.44 5.93 6.54
C ILE A 2 -7.85 4.55 6.26
N LEU A 3 -7.42 3.82 7.29
CA LEU A 3 -6.87 2.46 7.13
C LEU A 3 -7.93 1.50 6.52
N ALA A 4 -9.18 1.59 6.97
CA ALA A 4 -10.28 0.78 6.42
C ALA A 4 -10.59 1.16 4.97
N LEU A 5 -10.51 2.45 4.63
CA LEU A 5 -10.68 2.93 3.26
C LEU A 5 -9.55 2.43 2.34
N LEU A 6 -8.30 2.45 2.81
CA LEU A 6 -7.16 1.88 2.08
C LEU A 6 -7.36 0.38 1.83
N ILE A 7 -7.75 -0.38 2.87
CA ILE A 7 -8.00 -1.81 2.74
C ILE A 7 -9.15 -2.07 1.75
N SER A 8 -10.26 -1.35 1.87
CA SER A 8 -11.44 -1.52 1.01
C SER A 8 -11.12 -1.22 -0.46
N LEU A 9 -10.41 -0.10 -0.74
CA LEU A 9 -9.97 0.23 -2.10
C LEU A 9 -8.96 -0.80 -2.63
N SER A 10 -8.06 -1.30 -1.78
CA SER A 10 -7.07 -2.31 -2.20
C SER A 10 -7.73 -3.64 -2.55
N ILE A 11 -8.73 -4.06 -1.79
CA ILE A 11 -9.53 -5.25 -2.10
C ILE A 11 -10.30 -5.04 -3.41
N LEU A 12 -10.93 -3.88 -3.59
CA LEU A 12 -11.69 -3.58 -4.80
C LEU A 12 -10.79 -3.55 -6.05
N TYR A 13 -9.60 -2.96 -5.95
CA TYR A 13 -8.61 -2.99 -7.03
C TYR A 13 -8.13 -4.41 -7.34
N ALA A 14 -7.82 -5.21 -6.31
CA ALA A 14 -7.42 -6.61 -6.49
C ALA A 14 -8.52 -7.46 -7.15
N LEU A 15 -9.78 -7.26 -6.77
CA LEU A 15 -10.93 -7.92 -7.41
C LEU A 15 -11.11 -7.47 -8.86
N PHE A 16 -10.97 -6.17 -9.13
CA PHE A 16 -11.04 -5.62 -10.49
C PHE A 16 -9.95 -6.20 -11.39
N GLN A 17 -8.71 -6.25 -10.89
CA GLN A 17 -7.58 -6.86 -11.59
C GLN A 17 -7.81 -8.36 -11.83
N ALA A 18 -8.26 -9.11 -10.82
CA ALA A 18 -8.57 -10.52 -10.96
C ALA A 18 -9.66 -10.78 -12.00
N TYR A 19 -10.71 -9.94 -12.02
CA TYR A 19 -11.80 -10.04 -13.00
C TYR A 19 -11.32 -9.81 -14.43
N LEU A 20 -10.49 -8.79 -14.67
CA LEU A 20 -9.89 -8.56 -15.99
C LEU A 20 -8.99 -9.71 -16.41
N ASN A 21 -8.20 -10.23 -15.48
CA ASN A 21 -7.27 -11.31 -15.75
C ASN A 21 -7.99 -12.62 -16.12
N LEU A 22 -9.13 -12.92 -15.46
CA LEU A 22 -10.02 -14.03 -15.85
C LEU A 22 -10.60 -13.90 -17.27
N GLN A 23 -10.65 -12.69 -17.83
CA GLN A 23 -11.07 -12.45 -19.22
C GLN A 23 -9.89 -12.49 -20.21
N GLY A 24 -8.67 -12.77 -19.74
CA GLY A 24 -7.45 -12.72 -20.54
C GLY A 24 -6.96 -11.29 -20.83
N PHE A 25 -7.46 -10.29 -20.11
CA PHE A 25 -7.00 -8.90 -20.22
C PHE A 25 -6.10 -8.54 -19.06
N ASP A 26 -4.99 -7.86 -19.37
CA ASP A 26 -4.15 -7.25 -18.35
C ASP A 26 -4.62 -5.84 -18.00
N VAL A 27 -4.38 -5.44 -16.75
CA VAL A 27 -4.58 -4.05 -16.33
C VAL A 27 -3.58 -3.17 -17.09
N SER A 28 -4.09 -2.12 -17.73
CA SER A 28 -3.24 -1.14 -18.42
C SER A 28 -2.18 -0.57 -17.47
N ASN A 29 -0.96 -0.40 -17.98
CA ASN A 29 0.16 0.15 -17.24
C ASN A 29 -0.15 1.54 -16.64
N SER A 30 -0.97 2.35 -17.32
CA SER A 30 -1.42 3.65 -16.81
C SER A 30 -2.33 3.52 -15.58
N THR A 31 -3.20 2.50 -15.57
CA THR A 31 -4.09 2.22 -14.43
C THR A 31 -3.30 1.71 -13.24
N ASP A 32 -2.30 0.86 -13.46
CA ASP A 32 -1.43 0.36 -12.38
C ASP A 32 -0.53 1.44 -11.79
N MET A 33 0.00 2.34 -12.63
CA MET A 33 0.70 3.54 -12.15
C MET A 33 -0.22 4.44 -11.32
N LEU A 34 -1.42 4.75 -11.81
CA LEU A 34 -2.42 5.53 -11.07
C LEU A 34 -2.74 4.89 -9.72
N TRP A 35 -2.94 3.57 -9.70
CA TRP A 35 -3.17 2.82 -8.47
C TRP A 35 -1.99 2.91 -7.50
N SER A 36 -0.76 2.78 -7.98
CA SER A 36 0.45 2.95 -7.17
C SER A 36 0.52 4.35 -6.53
N PHE A 37 0.16 5.40 -7.27
CA PHE A 37 0.07 6.77 -6.75
C PHE A 37 -1.02 6.91 -5.68
N VAL A 38 -2.22 6.38 -5.94
CA VAL A 38 -3.35 6.41 -4.99
C VAL A 38 -3.01 5.65 -3.71
N PHE A 39 -2.40 4.47 -3.83
CA PHE A 39 -1.99 3.65 -2.70
C PHE A 39 -0.96 4.38 -1.83
N ALA A 40 0.07 4.98 -2.44
CA ALA A 40 1.05 5.79 -1.72
C ALA A 40 0.43 7.02 -1.04
N ALA A 41 -0.50 7.71 -1.70
CA ALA A 41 -1.24 8.83 -1.11
C ALA A 41 -2.06 8.40 0.11
N LEU A 42 -2.76 7.28 0.02
CA LEU A 42 -3.58 6.74 1.11
C LEU A 42 -2.71 6.34 2.32
N ILE A 43 -1.53 5.75 2.09
CA ILE A 43 -0.56 5.45 3.15
C ILE A 43 -0.10 6.75 3.82
N ALA A 44 0.30 7.76 3.06
CA ALA A 44 0.75 9.04 3.60
C ALA A 44 -0.36 9.74 4.42
N LEU A 45 -1.60 9.71 3.93
CA LEU A 45 -2.76 10.26 4.64
C LEU A 45 -3.11 9.45 5.90
N TRP A 46 -2.96 8.13 5.85
CA TRP A 46 -3.17 7.28 7.00
C TRP A 46 -2.18 7.62 8.13
N VAL A 47 -0.88 7.69 7.81
CA VAL A 47 0.15 8.05 8.78
C VAL A 47 -0.06 9.47 9.31
N SER A 48 -0.48 10.42 8.46
CA SER A 48 -0.78 11.80 8.85
C SER A 48 -1.82 11.90 9.96
N LYS A 49 -2.85 11.05 9.92
CA LYS A 49 -3.97 11.03 10.88
C LYS A 49 -3.78 10.02 12.00
N GLU A 50 -2.65 9.33 12.06
CA GLU A 50 -2.41 8.32 13.08
C GLU A 50 -2.08 9.00 14.42
N PRO A 51 -2.77 8.66 15.53
CA PRO A 51 -2.53 9.28 16.84
C PRO A 51 -1.09 9.08 17.33
N LYS A 52 -0.50 7.92 16.98
CA LYS A 52 0.87 7.55 17.32
C LYS A 52 1.93 8.40 16.60
N ARG A 53 1.54 9.25 15.65
CA ARG A 53 2.45 10.22 15.02
C ARG A 53 3.10 11.14 16.05
N GLN A 54 2.40 11.51 17.13
CA GLN A 54 2.96 12.38 18.17
C GLN A 54 4.16 11.75 18.92
N LEU A 55 4.24 10.41 18.93
CA LEU A 55 5.38 9.67 19.51
C LEU A 55 6.63 9.74 18.61
N PHE A 56 6.47 10.15 17.35
CA PHE A 56 7.53 10.23 16.37
C PHE A 56 7.78 11.69 15.99
N LYS A 57 8.91 12.27 16.43
CA LYS A 57 9.38 13.60 16.00
C LYS A 57 9.86 13.55 14.54
N ALA A 58 8.91 13.40 13.62
CA ALA A 58 9.14 13.45 12.19
C ALA A 58 9.44 14.89 11.74
N PRO A 59 10.38 15.09 10.80
CA PRO A 59 10.50 16.35 10.07
C PRO A 59 9.19 16.70 9.37
N PHE A 60 8.94 17.98 9.11
CA PHE A 60 7.72 18.44 8.41
C PHE A 60 7.50 17.69 7.07
N GLU A 61 8.59 17.39 6.36
CA GLU A 61 8.60 16.70 5.05
C GLU A 61 8.36 15.18 5.13
N PHE A 62 8.18 14.63 6.33
CA PHE A 62 8.02 13.19 6.51
C PHE A 62 6.88 12.58 5.69
N HIS A 63 5.80 13.31 5.47
CA HIS A 63 4.68 12.85 4.66
C HIS A 63 5.04 12.72 3.18
N ALA A 64 5.90 13.61 2.66
CA ALA A 64 6.42 13.52 1.30
C ALA A 64 7.37 12.31 1.17
N PHE A 65 8.21 12.08 2.18
CA PHE A 65 9.04 10.87 2.24
C PHE A 65 8.22 9.59 2.32
N ILE A 66 7.08 9.60 3.02
CA ILE A 66 6.15 8.47 2.97
C ILE A 66 5.54 8.36 1.58
N PHE A 67 5.07 9.43 0.96
CA PHE A 67 4.48 9.35 -0.37
C PHE A 67 5.44 8.80 -1.44
N PHE A 68 6.65 9.36 -1.55
CA PHE A 68 7.61 8.98 -2.59
C PHE A 68 8.44 7.73 -2.23
N LEU A 69 8.81 7.60 -0.96
CA LEU A 69 9.73 6.56 -0.46
C LEU A 69 9.04 5.59 0.52
N TRP A 70 7.72 5.40 0.43
CA TRP A 70 6.98 4.50 1.33
C TRP A 70 7.64 3.12 1.53
N PRO A 71 8.29 2.45 0.55
CA PRO A 71 8.88 1.14 0.80
C PRO A 71 9.99 1.17 1.85
N VAL A 72 10.67 2.30 2.01
CA VAL A 72 11.80 2.50 2.94
C VAL A 72 11.36 3.24 4.19
N THR A 73 10.53 4.26 4.04
CA THR A 73 10.17 5.18 5.14
C THR A 73 9.04 4.63 6.01
N LEU A 74 8.09 3.90 5.42
CA LEU A 74 7.00 3.25 6.15
C LEU A 74 7.48 2.18 7.14
N PRO A 75 8.38 1.22 6.80
CA PRO A 75 8.85 0.24 7.78
C PRO A 75 9.64 0.92 8.89
N TYR A 76 10.46 1.92 8.57
CA TYR A 76 11.18 2.72 9.57
C TYR A 76 10.23 3.39 10.57
N TYR A 77 9.16 4.02 10.07
CA TYR A 77 8.11 4.63 10.88
C TYR A 77 7.41 3.61 11.79
N LEU A 78 6.99 2.47 11.23
CA LEU A 78 6.23 1.44 11.93
C LEU A 78 7.06 0.77 13.01
N ILE A 79 8.34 0.48 12.74
CA ILE A 79 9.26 -0.07 13.73
C ILE A 79 9.45 0.93 14.88
N LYS A 80 9.60 2.21 14.58
CA LYS A 80 9.87 3.23 15.60
C LYS A 80 8.65 3.59 16.45
N THR A 81 7.44 3.45 15.91
CA THR A 81 6.18 3.73 16.64
C THR A 81 5.57 2.50 17.30
N ARG A 82 5.80 1.29 16.78
CA ARG A 82 5.10 0.06 17.17
C ARG A 82 6.02 -1.17 17.34
N GLY A 83 7.34 -1.03 17.15
CA GLY A 83 8.30 -2.12 17.30
C GLY A 83 8.09 -3.25 16.27
N GLY A 84 8.24 -4.50 16.72
CA GLY A 84 8.08 -5.69 15.86
C GLY A 84 6.68 -5.87 15.27
N ILE A 85 5.63 -5.37 15.95
CA ILE A 85 4.25 -5.40 15.43
C ILE A 85 4.12 -4.50 14.19
N GLY A 86 4.93 -3.44 14.11
CA GLY A 86 5.02 -2.57 12.95
C GLY A 86 5.51 -3.30 11.69
N ILE A 87 6.40 -4.29 11.85
CA ILE A 87 6.91 -5.11 10.73
C ILE A 87 5.77 -5.98 10.18
N VAL A 88 4.95 -6.57 11.03
CA VAL A 88 3.79 -7.38 10.60
C VAL A 88 2.79 -6.52 9.81
N GLN A 89 2.52 -5.29 10.26
CA GLN A 89 1.67 -4.37 9.49
C GLN A 89 2.30 -3.97 8.15
N TYR A 90 3.60 -3.72 8.11
CA TYR A 90 4.31 -3.44 6.86
C TYR A 90 4.22 -4.62 5.89
N LEU A 91 4.40 -5.85 6.38
CA LEU A 91 4.21 -7.07 5.61
C LEU A 91 2.77 -7.20 5.09
N GLY A 92 1.77 -6.73 5.84
CA GLY A 92 0.39 -6.66 5.36
C GLY A 92 0.23 -5.74 4.14
N PHE A 93 0.81 -4.53 4.19
CA PHE A 93 0.79 -3.60 3.04
C PHE A 93 1.58 -4.13 1.85
N LEU A 94 2.74 -4.73 2.09
CA LEU A 94 3.55 -5.40 1.07
C LEU A 94 2.79 -6.56 0.43
N GLY A 95 2.16 -7.40 1.26
CA GLY A 95 1.36 -8.53 0.84
C GLY A 95 0.22 -8.09 -0.07
N MET A 96 -0.50 -7.02 0.28
CA MET A 96 -1.56 -6.47 -0.58
C MET A 96 -1.04 -5.98 -1.94
N LYS A 97 0.11 -5.29 -1.96
CA LYS A 97 0.71 -4.83 -3.22
C LYS A 97 1.23 -6.00 -4.07
N LEU A 98 1.82 -7.01 -3.43
CA LEU A 98 2.35 -8.19 -4.11
C LEU A 98 1.25 -9.15 -4.56
N LEU A 99 0.09 -9.17 -3.89
CA LEU A 99 -1.05 -9.99 -4.27
C LEU A 99 -1.47 -9.72 -5.72
N SER A 100 -1.51 -8.45 -6.10
CA SER A 100 -1.74 -8.00 -7.48
C SER A 100 -0.71 -8.56 -8.47
N PHE A 101 0.55 -8.65 -8.07
CA PHE A 101 1.62 -9.19 -8.91
C PHE A 101 1.53 -10.72 -9.05
N PHE A 102 1.30 -11.44 -7.95
CA PHE A 102 1.22 -12.91 -7.96
C PHE A 102 -0.03 -13.44 -8.68
N LEU A 103 -1.16 -12.72 -8.61
CA LEU A 103 -2.37 -13.07 -9.36
C LEU A 103 -2.14 -13.00 -10.87
N GLY A 104 -1.35 -12.02 -11.35
CA GLY A 104 -0.97 -11.94 -12.77
C GLY A 104 -0.08 -13.10 -13.21
N LEU A 105 0.90 -13.49 -12.40
CA LEU A 105 1.77 -14.65 -12.69
C LEU A 105 1.02 -15.98 -12.68
N ALA A 106 0.07 -16.16 -11.76
CA ALA A 106 -0.68 -17.40 -11.62
C ALA A 106 -1.53 -17.72 -12.85
N VAL A 107 -2.08 -16.69 -13.52
CA VAL A 107 -2.85 -16.87 -14.75
C VAL A 107 -1.96 -16.97 -15.99
N TYR A 108 -0.81 -16.30 -16.02
CA TYR A 108 0.14 -16.47 -17.14
C TYR A 108 0.69 -17.90 -17.25
N LEU A 109 0.73 -18.64 -16.13
CA LEU A 109 1.23 -20.01 -16.07
C LEU A 109 0.17 -21.09 -16.35
N TYR A 110 -1.10 -20.71 -16.58
CA TYR A 110 -2.23 -21.63 -16.76
C TYR A 110 -2.97 -21.35 -18.07
#